data_AF-A0A7J3JC20-F1
#
_entry.id   AF-A0A7J3JC20-F1
#
_cell.length_a   1.000
_cell.length_b   1.000
_cell.length_c   1.000
_cell.angle_alpha   90.00
_cell.angle_beta   90.00
_cell.angle_gamma   90.00
#
_symmetry.space_group_name_H-M   'P 1'
#
loop_
_entity.id
_entity.type
_entity.pdbx_description
1 polymer ?
#
loop_
_entity_poly.entity_id
_entity_poly.type
_entity_poly.pdbx_seq_one_letter_code
_entity_poly.pdbx_strand_id
1 'polypeptide(L)'
;MKNLKTNKQALSKMLIVAVLVAVIVVAVVAAYWYMSQNPAAPPADSTTPTQTPGASASVSPTATGTTTTGVSGANSLQFKVRLTENGVVKGTYTYMGKSIGTDNFSMRIEYTDADGDYIYIFNGATKKAWTYDKEWVDISDYYASQWSIWDNLWKGYTTSLASWAGTGDYTYTDGTTAVRIYDISINPTLDDSLFVHT
;
A
#
# COMPACT_ATOMS: atom_id res chain seq x y z
N MET A 1 4.25 6.03 -45.40
CA MET A 1 3.11 5.78 -44.51
C MET A 1 3.06 4.31 -44.08
N LYS A 2 3.93 3.89 -43.17
CA LYS A 2 3.85 2.60 -42.44
C LYS A 2 4.44 2.87 -41.06
N ASN A 3 3.85 2.28 -40.01
CA ASN A 3 4.27 2.30 -38.58
C ASN A 3 3.38 3.06 -37.59
N LEU A 4 2.04 2.92 -37.67
CA LEU A 4 1.14 3.22 -36.52
C LEU A 4 0.46 1.97 -35.91
N LYS A 5 0.72 0.76 -36.43
CA LYS A 5 0.04 -0.47 -35.95
C LYS A 5 0.70 -1.14 -34.73
N THR A 6 1.94 -0.81 -34.38
CA THR A 6 2.69 -1.53 -33.34
C THR A 6 2.40 -1.04 -31.92
N ASN A 7 1.94 0.20 -31.73
CA ASN A 7 1.75 0.78 -30.40
C ASN A 7 0.51 0.24 -29.66
N LYS A 8 -0.58 -0.07 -30.40
CA LYS A 8 -1.81 -0.58 -29.77
C LYS A 8 -1.66 -1.95 -29.12
N GLN A 9 -0.77 -2.81 -29.63
CA GLN A 9 -0.58 -4.15 -29.05
C GLN A 9 0.28 -4.15 -27.77
N ALA A 10 1.25 -3.24 -27.65
CA ALA A 10 2.05 -3.11 -26.43
C ALA A 10 1.22 -2.50 -25.29
N LEU A 11 0.47 -1.42 -25.59
CA LEU A 11 -0.50 -0.83 -24.66
C LEU A 11 -1.57 -1.84 -24.24
N SER A 12 -2.12 -2.62 -25.17
CA SER A 12 -3.13 -3.64 -24.83
C SER A 12 -2.58 -4.75 -23.94
N LYS A 13 -1.30 -5.14 -24.07
CA LYS A 13 -0.71 -6.18 -23.22
C LYS A 13 -0.36 -5.67 -21.82
N MET A 14 0.16 -4.45 -21.69
CA MET A 14 0.38 -3.83 -20.36
C MET A 14 -0.92 -3.60 -19.60
N LEU A 15 -1.97 -3.12 -20.29
CA LEU A 15 -3.27 -2.91 -19.67
C LEU A 15 -3.87 -4.25 -19.22
N ILE A 16 -3.65 -5.35 -19.96
CA ILE A 16 -4.10 -6.68 -19.57
C ILE A 16 -3.33 -7.21 -18.35
N VAL A 17 -2.02 -7.04 -18.25
CA VAL A 17 -1.23 -7.53 -17.09
C VAL A 17 -1.51 -6.70 -15.84
N ALA A 18 -1.57 -5.37 -15.96
CA ALA A 18 -1.96 -4.50 -14.85
C ALA A 18 -3.40 -4.77 -14.38
N VAL A 19 -4.33 -5.06 -15.31
CA VAL A 19 -5.69 -5.49 -14.98
C VAL A 19 -5.69 -6.90 -14.41
N LEU A 20 -4.85 -7.84 -14.86
CA LEU A 20 -4.82 -9.20 -14.31
C LEU A 20 -4.32 -9.19 -12.86
N VAL A 21 -3.26 -8.45 -12.58
CA VAL A 21 -2.73 -8.29 -11.21
C VAL A 21 -3.74 -7.54 -10.35
N ALA A 22 -4.36 -6.46 -10.86
CA ALA A 22 -5.41 -5.76 -10.14
C ALA A 22 -6.67 -6.63 -9.92
N VAL A 23 -7.05 -7.50 -10.86
CA VAL A 23 -8.22 -8.40 -10.75
C VAL A 23 -7.92 -9.56 -9.81
N ILE A 24 -6.71 -10.12 -9.82
CA ILE A 24 -6.29 -11.16 -8.86
C ILE A 24 -6.27 -10.57 -7.45
N VAL A 25 -5.74 -9.36 -7.30
CA VAL A 25 -5.75 -8.62 -6.03
C VAL A 25 -7.17 -8.26 -5.59
N VAL A 26 -8.05 -7.78 -6.48
CA VAL A 26 -9.44 -7.46 -6.15
C VAL A 26 -10.24 -8.72 -5.83
N ALA A 27 -9.99 -9.85 -6.50
CA ALA A 27 -10.63 -11.13 -6.20
C ALA A 27 -10.20 -11.68 -4.83
N VAL A 28 -8.92 -11.54 -4.48
CA VAL A 28 -8.38 -11.92 -3.16
C VAL A 28 -8.91 -11.01 -2.06
N VAL A 29 -8.91 -9.69 -2.27
CA VAL A 29 -9.47 -8.72 -1.31
C VAL A 29 -10.97 -8.91 -1.16
N ALA A 30 -11.72 -9.17 -2.24
CA ALA A 30 -13.16 -9.44 -2.17
C ALA A 30 -13.46 -10.77 -1.46
N ALA A 31 -12.65 -11.81 -1.65
CA ALA A 31 -12.79 -13.07 -0.91
C ALA A 31 -12.48 -12.89 0.58
N TYR A 32 -11.44 -12.13 0.93
CA TYR A 32 -11.10 -11.80 2.31
C TYR A 32 -12.19 -10.92 2.97
N TRP A 33 -12.74 -9.94 2.25
CA TRP A 33 -13.85 -9.09 2.74
C TRP A 33 -15.18 -9.85 2.85
N TYR A 34 -15.43 -10.84 1.99
CA TYR A 34 -16.61 -11.70 2.07
C TYR A 34 -16.52 -12.68 3.24
N MET A 35 -15.31 -13.16 3.58
CA MET A 35 -15.07 -13.95 4.79
C MET A 35 -15.09 -13.13 6.09
N SER A 36 -14.68 -11.85 6.06
CA SER A 36 -14.72 -10.96 7.25
C SER A 36 -16.10 -10.36 7.54
N GLN A 37 -17.06 -10.44 6.60
CA GLN A 37 -18.43 -9.93 6.76
C GLN A 37 -19.39 -10.88 7.50
N ASN A 38 -18.91 -12.01 8.02
CA ASN A 38 -19.71 -12.89 8.86
C ASN A 38 -19.23 -12.94 10.33
N PRO A 39 -19.16 -11.82 11.07
CA PRO A 39 -18.98 -11.86 12.51
C PRO A 39 -20.30 -12.25 13.18
N ALA A 40 -20.26 -13.29 14.02
CA ALA A 40 -21.33 -13.57 14.96
C ALA A 40 -21.56 -12.32 15.83
N ALA A 41 -22.78 -11.81 15.87
CA ALA A 41 -23.14 -10.58 16.55
C ALA A 41 -23.05 -10.70 18.09
N PRO A 42 -22.39 -9.76 18.77
CA PRO A 42 -22.63 -9.48 20.19
C PRO A 42 -23.51 -8.23 20.36
N PRO A 43 -24.20 -8.09 21.51
CA PRO A 43 -25.32 -7.17 21.67
C PRO A 43 -24.89 -5.71 21.85
N ALA A 44 -25.80 -4.83 21.44
CA ALA A 44 -25.70 -3.38 21.56
C ALA A 44 -25.77 -2.91 23.01
N ASP A 45 -24.89 -1.96 23.37
CA ASP A 45 -25.23 -0.74 24.10
C ASP A 45 -23.97 0.11 24.30
N SER A 46 -24.06 1.41 24.03
CA SER A 46 -23.60 2.46 24.96
C SER A 46 -23.75 3.86 24.36
N THR A 47 -24.16 4.76 25.25
CA THR A 47 -24.53 6.17 25.11
C THR A 47 -23.38 7.11 24.72
N THR A 48 -23.68 8.07 23.86
CA THR A 48 -22.81 9.17 23.43
C THR A 48 -22.65 10.26 24.51
N PRO A 49 -21.43 10.65 24.90
CA PRO A 49 -21.20 11.90 25.62
C PRO A 49 -20.81 13.05 24.67
N THR A 50 -21.37 14.22 24.95
CA THR A 50 -21.11 15.53 24.32
C THR A 50 -19.69 16.02 24.62
N GLN A 51 -18.95 16.47 23.61
CA GLN A 51 -17.63 17.10 23.78
C GLN A 51 -17.70 18.62 23.72
N THR A 52 -16.97 19.26 24.64
CA THR A 52 -16.78 20.70 24.80
C THR A 52 -15.51 21.16 24.07
N PRO A 53 -15.52 22.27 23.30
CA PRO A 53 -14.30 22.79 22.65
C PRO A 53 -13.37 23.49 23.67
N GLY A 54 -12.16 22.96 23.84
CA GLY A 54 -11.10 23.53 24.68
C GLY A 54 -9.84 23.86 23.87
N ALA A 55 -9.18 24.95 24.26
CA ALA A 55 -8.17 25.70 23.51
C ALA A 55 -6.92 24.93 23.04
N SER A 56 -6.37 25.40 21.91
CA SER A 56 -5.13 24.93 21.30
C SER A 56 -3.91 25.48 22.04
N ALA A 57 -3.11 24.58 22.64
CA ALA A 57 -1.79 24.87 23.16
C ALA A 57 -0.76 24.06 22.35
N SER A 58 0.21 24.76 21.76
CA SER A 58 1.37 24.16 21.09
C SER A 58 2.30 23.58 22.15
N VAL A 59 2.36 22.25 22.23
CA VAL A 59 3.32 21.51 23.04
C VAL A 59 4.33 20.80 22.15
N SER A 60 5.61 21.11 22.38
CA SER A 60 6.75 20.37 21.83
C SER A 60 6.83 19.00 22.52
N PRO A 61 6.79 17.86 21.80
CA PRO A 61 6.77 16.55 22.45
C PRO A 61 8.16 16.17 22.96
N THR A 62 8.31 16.17 24.29
CA THR A 62 9.38 15.46 25.01
C THR A 62 9.10 13.95 24.96
N ALA A 63 9.87 13.21 24.16
CA ALA A 63 9.76 11.76 24.05
C ALA A 63 10.00 11.08 25.41
N THR A 64 8.94 10.56 26.02
CA THR A 64 8.98 9.81 27.29
C THR A 64 8.29 8.47 27.06
N GLY A 65 9.06 7.38 27.15
CA GLY A 65 8.57 6.00 27.17
C GLY A 65 7.96 5.50 25.86
N THR A 66 8.81 5.03 24.93
CA THR A 66 8.37 4.32 23.72
C THR A 66 7.73 2.99 24.08
N THR A 67 6.42 2.97 24.34
CA THR A 67 5.60 1.85 23.84
C THR A 67 5.98 1.70 22.38
N THR A 68 6.55 0.55 22.01
CA THR A 68 6.94 0.24 20.64
C THR A 68 5.70 0.40 19.79
N THR A 69 5.54 1.55 19.13
CA THR A 69 4.38 1.83 18.30
C THR A 69 4.41 0.80 17.18
N GLY A 70 3.55 -0.22 17.28
CA GLY A 70 3.42 -1.21 16.23
C GLY A 70 2.95 -0.56 14.92
N VAL A 71 2.79 -1.37 13.88
CA VAL A 71 2.41 -0.89 12.54
C VAL A 71 1.12 -0.04 12.56
N SER A 72 0.17 -0.33 13.46
CA SER A 72 -1.09 0.41 13.60
C SER A 72 -0.96 1.89 13.97
N GLY A 73 0.16 2.31 14.58
CA GLY A 73 0.39 3.71 14.98
C GLY A 73 1.51 4.39 14.20
N ALA A 74 2.00 3.76 13.14
CA ALA A 74 3.08 4.29 12.33
C ALA A 74 2.62 5.50 11.50
N ASN A 75 3.36 6.61 11.54
CA ASN A 75 3.17 7.76 10.65
C ASN A 75 3.92 7.58 9.32
N SER A 76 5.02 6.83 9.33
CA SER A 76 5.68 6.32 8.13
C SER A 76 6.00 4.84 8.28
N LEU A 77 6.04 4.12 7.18
CA LEU A 77 6.30 2.69 7.16
C LEU A 77 7.02 2.32 5.87
N GLN A 78 8.02 1.45 5.97
CA GLN A 78 8.67 0.84 4.82
C GLN A 78 8.77 -0.67 5.04
N PHE A 79 8.46 -1.46 4.02
CA PHE A 79 8.62 -2.91 4.06
C PHE A 79 8.71 -3.48 2.64
N LYS A 80 9.22 -4.70 2.53
CA LYS A 80 9.21 -5.47 1.28
C LYS A 80 8.22 -6.62 1.36
N VAL A 81 7.62 -6.96 0.23
CA VAL A 81 6.75 -8.12 0.07
C VAL A 81 7.28 -8.99 -1.05
N ARG A 82 7.56 -10.26 -0.76
CA ARG A 82 7.86 -11.27 -1.78
C ARG A 82 6.67 -12.20 -1.92
N LEU A 83 6.24 -12.40 -3.17
CA LEU A 83 5.18 -13.35 -3.51
C LEU A 83 5.80 -14.60 -4.14
N THR A 84 5.44 -15.77 -3.62
CA THR A 84 5.83 -17.07 -4.18
C THR A 84 4.60 -17.91 -4.41
N GLU A 85 4.30 -18.25 -5.66
CA GLU A 85 3.14 -19.06 -6.03
C GLU A 85 3.63 -20.39 -6.61
N ASN A 86 3.12 -21.51 -6.09
CA ASN A 86 3.53 -22.86 -6.51
C ASN A 86 5.06 -23.07 -6.46
N GLY A 87 5.73 -22.47 -5.46
CA GLY A 87 7.17 -22.54 -5.29
C GLY A 87 7.99 -21.61 -6.20
N VAL A 88 7.34 -20.80 -7.05
CA VAL A 88 8.00 -19.86 -7.97
C VAL A 88 7.82 -18.43 -7.48
N VAL A 89 8.92 -17.68 -7.34
CA VAL A 89 8.89 -16.26 -6.99
C VAL A 89 8.29 -15.47 -8.15
N LYS A 90 7.22 -14.72 -7.88
CA LYS A 90 6.52 -13.89 -8.88
C LYS A 90 7.07 -12.48 -8.96
N GLY A 91 7.62 -11.98 -7.87
CA GLY A 91 8.22 -10.66 -7.81
C GLY A 91 8.43 -10.21 -6.37
N THR A 92 9.06 -9.05 -6.24
CA THR A 92 9.28 -8.39 -4.95
C THR A 92 8.77 -6.95 -5.05
N TYR A 93 7.96 -6.56 -4.08
CA TYR A 93 7.51 -5.19 -3.91
C TYR A 93 8.27 -4.54 -2.77
N THR A 94 8.60 -3.25 -2.90
CA THR A 94 8.99 -2.37 -1.79
C THR A 94 7.90 -1.33 -1.62
N TYR A 95 7.25 -1.35 -0.46
CA TYR A 95 6.22 -0.40 -0.07
C TYR A 95 6.83 0.66 0.83
N MET A 96 6.53 1.92 0.54
CA MET A 96 6.90 3.07 1.35
C MET A 96 5.68 3.97 1.51
N GLY A 97 5.35 4.31 2.75
CA GLY A 97 4.21 5.16 3.10
C GLY A 97 4.62 6.25 4.07
N LYS A 98 4.12 7.47 3.85
CA LYS A 98 4.37 8.65 4.70
C LYS A 98 3.07 9.41 4.96
N SER A 99 2.93 9.95 6.16
CA SER A 99 1.71 10.63 6.63
C SER A 99 0.51 9.68 6.67
N ILE A 100 0.77 8.43 7.10
CA ILE A 100 -0.24 7.37 7.21
C ILE A 100 -1.34 7.83 8.18
N GLY A 101 -2.60 7.57 7.83
CA GLY A 101 -3.77 7.96 8.63
C GLY A 101 -4.18 9.43 8.46
N THR A 102 -3.60 10.14 7.49
CA THR A 102 -3.96 11.53 7.17
C THR A 102 -4.45 11.66 5.72
N ASP A 103 -5.11 12.77 5.38
CA ASP A 103 -5.52 13.08 3.99
C ASP A 103 -4.33 13.27 3.03
N ASN A 104 -3.14 13.51 3.59
CA ASN A 104 -1.88 13.71 2.88
C ASN A 104 -1.07 12.42 2.73
N PHE A 105 -1.66 11.25 3.06
CA PHE A 105 -0.98 9.96 2.94
C PHE A 105 -0.42 9.78 1.52
N SER A 106 0.90 9.60 1.44
CA SER A 106 1.62 9.39 0.19
C SER A 106 2.27 8.02 0.19
N MET A 107 2.26 7.39 -0.98
CA MET A 107 2.66 6.00 -1.14
C MET A 107 3.58 5.86 -2.36
N ARG A 108 4.65 5.11 -2.19
CA ARG A 108 5.54 4.67 -3.27
C ARG A 108 5.61 3.15 -3.24
N ILE A 109 5.41 2.55 -4.39
CA ILE A 109 5.51 1.11 -4.60
C ILE A 109 6.56 0.89 -5.67
N GLU A 110 7.62 0.18 -5.33
CA GLU A 110 8.60 -0.32 -6.29
C GLU A 110 8.35 -1.81 -6.47
N TYR A 111 8.34 -2.30 -7.70
CA TYR A 111 8.12 -3.70 -8.03
C TYR A 111 9.20 -4.16 -8.97
N THR A 112 9.83 -5.30 -8.63
CA THR A 112 10.85 -5.93 -9.46
C THR A 112 10.47 -7.38 -9.70
N ASP A 113 10.53 -7.80 -10.97
CA ASP A 113 10.42 -9.19 -11.38
C ASP A 113 11.43 -9.55 -12.49
N ALA A 114 11.16 -10.62 -13.24
CA ALA A 114 12.04 -11.05 -14.32
C ALA A 114 11.97 -10.13 -15.56
N ASP A 115 10.89 -9.36 -15.72
CA ASP A 115 10.62 -8.51 -16.87
C ASP A 115 11.15 -7.08 -16.66
N GLY A 116 11.31 -6.64 -15.40
CA GLY A 116 12.03 -5.41 -15.05
C GLY A 116 11.58 -4.76 -13.74
N ASP A 117 11.87 -3.46 -13.65
CA ASP A 117 11.53 -2.60 -12.52
C ASP A 117 10.38 -1.65 -12.88
N TYR A 118 9.39 -1.59 -12.00
CA TYR A 118 8.22 -0.73 -12.10
C TYR A 118 8.10 0.10 -10.84
N ILE A 119 7.76 1.38 -10.96
CA ILE A 119 7.58 2.26 -9.80
C ILE A 119 6.23 2.97 -9.93
N TYR A 120 5.45 2.98 -8.85
CA TYR A 120 4.25 3.80 -8.71
C TYR A 120 4.48 4.81 -7.59
N ILE A 121 4.14 6.07 -7.85
CA ILE A 121 4.14 7.14 -6.86
C ILE A 121 2.73 7.71 -6.78
N PHE A 122 2.22 7.83 -5.56
CA PHE A 122 0.97 8.50 -5.24
C PHE A 122 1.22 9.58 -4.19
N ASN A 123 0.97 10.83 -4.55
CA ASN A 123 1.10 11.96 -3.64
C ASN A 123 -0.27 12.37 -3.09
N GLY A 124 -0.53 12.07 -1.82
CA GLY A 124 -1.83 12.33 -1.18
C GLY A 124 -2.19 13.80 -1.09
N ALA A 125 -1.19 14.67 -0.89
CA ALA A 125 -1.41 16.10 -0.71
C ALA A 125 -1.82 16.81 -2.01
N THR A 126 -1.24 16.41 -3.14
CA THR A 126 -1.52 17.01 -4.46
C THR A 126 -2.48 16.21 -5.32
N LYS A 127 -2.84 14.99 -4.90
CA LYS A 127 -3.63 14.03 -5.68
C LYS A 127 -3.04 13.76 -7.07
N LYS A 128 -1.71 13.73 -7.15
CA LYS A 128 -0.95 13.38 -8.35
C LYS A 128 -0.39 11.97 -8.26
N ALA A 129 -0.23 11.33 -9.41
CA ALA A 129 0.38 10.01 -9.50
C ALA A 129 1.28 9.87 -10.73
N TRP A 130 2.34 9.09 -10.58
CA TRP A 130 3.28 8.78 -11.64
C TRP A 130 3.59 7.29 -11.64
N THR A 131 3.88 6.77 -12.83
CA THR A 131 4.42 5.42 -12.98
C THR A 131 5.72 5.47 -13.76
N TYR A 132 6.67 4.61 -13.42
CA TYR A 132 7.88 4.37 -14.19
C TYR A 132 7.84 2.97 -14.79
N ASP A 133 7.98 2.89 -16.10
CA ASP A 133 8.36 1.68 -16.85
C ASP A 133 9.24 2.14 -17.99
N LYS A 134 10.56 2.14 -17.74
CA LYS A 134 11.63 2.70 -18.60
C LYS A 134 11.57 4.22 -18.79
N GLU A 135 10.38 4.81 -18.74
CA GLU A 135 10.13 6.24 -18.71
C GLU A 135 9.07 6.57 -17.67
N TRP A 136 9.11 7.81 -17.18
CA TRP A 136 8.09 8.33 -16.28
C TRP A 136 6.87 8.78 -17.05
N VAL A 137 5.70 8.37 -16.57
CA VAL A 137 4.40 8.74 -17.12
C VAL A 137 3.56 9.34 -16.01
N ASP A 138 3.04 10.55 -16.24
CA ASP A 138 2.03 11.14 -15.37
C ASP A 138 0.70 10.40 -15.59
N ILE A 139 0.17 9.83 -14.51
CA ILE A 139 -1.10 9.08 -14.48
C ILE A 139 -2.11 9.74 -13.53
N SER A 140 -1.96 11.04 -13.26
CA SER A 140 -2.80 11.78 -12.32
C SER A 140 -4.29 11.76 -12.69
N ASP A 141 -4.61 11.68 -13.98
CA ASP A 141 -6.00 11.51 -14.46
C ASP A 141 -6.65 10.20 -13.96
N TYR A 142 -5.83 9.20 -13.62
CA TYR A 142 -6.25 7.91 -13.06
C TYR A 142 -5.99 7.80 -11.56
N TYR A 143 -5.63 8.90 -10.88
CA TYR A 143 -5.24 8.87 -9.47
C TYR A 143 -6.27 8.14 -8.61
N ALA A 144 -7.56 8.49 -8.70
CA ALA A 144 -8.58 7.93 -7.81
C ALA A 144 -8.76 6.41 -7.97
N SER A 145 -8.73 5.90 -9.21
CA SER A 145 -8.89 4.48 -9.47
C SER A 145 -7.65 3.68 -9.08
N GLN A 146 -6.46 4.21 -9.40
CA GLN A 146 -5.19 3.57 -9.04
C GLN A 146 -4.97 3.60 -7.51
N TRP A 147 -5.21 4.74 -6.88
CA TRP A 147 -5.12 4.90 -5.42
C TRP A 147 -5.96 3.87 -4.68
N SER A 148 -7.23 3.68 -5.08
CA SER A 148 -8.13 2.72 -4.44
C SER A 148 -7.55 1.29 -4.46
N ILE A 149 -6.93 0.87 -5.56
CA ILE A 149 -6.31 -0.46 -5.68
C ILE A 149 -5.12 -0.60 -4.72
N TRP A 150 -4.21 0.37 -4.75
CA TRP A 150 -2.97 0.29 -3.97
C TRP A 150 -3.20 0.54 -2.47
N ASP A 151 -4.14 1.41 -2.10
CA ASP A 151 -4.52 1.65 -0.70
C ASP A 151 -5.19 0.41 -0.08
N ASN A 152 -6.03 -0.30 -0.84
CA ASN A 152 -6.60 -1.57 -0.39
C ASN A 152 -5.52 -2.63 -0.14
N LEU A 153 -4.55 -2.77 -1.05
CA LEU A 153 -3.39 -3.65 -0.85
C LEU A 153 -2.58 -3.28 0.38
N TRP A 154 -2.24 -1.99 0.51
CA TRP A 154 -1.51 -1.44 1.65
C TRP A 154 -2.21 -1.77 2.97
N LYS A 155 -3.52 -1.55 3.04
CA LYS A 155 -4.35 -1.87 4.21
C LYS A 155 -4.36 -3.37 4.50
N GLY A 156 -4.41 -4.23 3.48
CA GLY A 156 -4.30 -5.68 3.64
C GLY A 156 -2.99 -6.11 4.32
N TYR A 157 -1.86 -5.58 3.84
CA TYR A 157 -0.55 -5.88 4.44
C TYR A 157 -0.42 -5.31 5.86
N THR A 158 -0.80 -4.05 6.08
CA THR A 158 -0.69 -3.43 7.40
C THR A 158 -1.64 -4.06 8.43
N THR A 159 -2.81 -4.54 8.02
CA THR A 159 -3.70 -5.35 8.86
C THR A 159 -3.06 -6.67 9.25
N SER A 160 -2.43 -7.37 8.32
CA SER A 160 -1.73 -8.63 8.60
C SER A 160 -0.58 -8.43 9.60
N LEU A 161 0.16 -7.33 9.42
CA LEU A 161 1.24 -6.90 10.31
C LEU A 161 0.77 -6.41 11.68
N ALA A 162 -0.53 -6.25 11.94
CA ALA A 162 -1.01 -5.87 13.28
C ALA A 162 -0.63 -6.90 14.35
N SER A 163 -0.46 -8.17 13.95
CA SER A 163 -0.01 -9.28 14.81
C SER A 163 1.51 -9.46 14.86
N TRP A 164 2.27 -8.72 14.06
CA TRP A 164 3.72 -8.85 13.99
C TRP A 164 4.39 -8.29 15.26
N ALA A 165 5.24 -9.10 15.89
CA ALA A 165 5.86 -8.79 17.19
C ALA A 165 7.02 -7.75 17.12
N GLY A 166 7.17 -7.06 16.00
CA GLY A 166 8.19 -6.00 15.83
C GLY A 166 9.60 -6.51 15.50
N THR A 167 9.79 -7.82 15.29
CA THR A 167 11.10 -8.39 14.91
C THR A 167 10.96 -9.48 13.85
N GLY A 168 11.97 -9.58 12.97
CA GLY A 168 12.03 -10.59 11.90
C GLY A 168 11.00 -10.38 10.80
N ASP A 169 10.78 -11.43 10.02
CA ASP A 169 9.83 -11.42 8.91
C ASP A 169 8.44 -11.84 9.37
N TYR A 170 7.44 -11.43 8.60
CA TYR A 170 6.07 -11.91 8.73
C TYR A 170 5.70 -12.73 7.49
N THR A 171 5.27 -13.97 7.69
CA THR A 171 4.88 -14.86 6.59
C THR A 171 3.47 -15.40 6.77
N TYR A 172 2.71 -15.46 5.69
CA TYR A 172 1.42 -16.13 5.64
C TYR A 172 1.22 -16.78 4.27
N THR A 173 0.20 -17.62 4.15
CA THR A 173 -0.19 -18.23 2.88
C THR A 173 -1.63 -17.85 2.59
N ASP A 174 -1.88 -17.46 1.34
CA ASP A 174 -3.21 -17.19 0.82
C ASP A 174 -3.43 -18.04 -0.45
N GLY A 175 -4.30 -19.06 -0.34
CA GLY A 175 -4.44 -20.09 -1.35
C GLY A 175 -3.12 -20.80 -1.65
N THR A 176 -2.63 -20.66 -2.89
CA THR A 176 -1.35 -21.24 -3.36
C THR A 176 -0.16 -20.28 -3.27
N THR A 177 -0.39 -19.07 -2.76
CA THR A 177 0.61 -17.99 -2.72
C THR A 177 1.15 -17.83 -1.31
N ALA A 178 2.45 -18.09 -1.15
CA ALA A 178 3.18 -17.73 0.05
C ALA A 178 3.61 -16.26 -0.04
N VAL A 179 3.25 -15.50 1.00
CA VAL A 179 3.59 -14.08 1.15
C VAL A 179 4.62 -13.95 2.27
N ARG A 180 5.74 -13.29 1.98
CA ARG A 180 6.76 -12.91 2.96
C ARG A 180 6.89 -11.39 3.00
N ILE A 181 6.59 -10.80 4.15
CA ILE A 181 6.81 -9.39 4.45
C ILE A 181 8.09 -9.27 5.29
N TYR A 182 9.06 -8.47 4.85
CA TYR A 182 10.40 -8.39 5.45
C TYR A 182 10.99 -6.99 5.28
N ASP A 183 12.18 -6.75 5.85
CA ASP A 183 12.83 -5.44 5.91
C ASP A 183 11.86 -4.34 6.43
N ILE A 184 11.07 -4.69 7.46
CA ILE A 184 10.02 -3.83 8.01
C ILE A 184 10.67 -2.76 8.90
N SER A 185 10.46 -1.49 8.55
CA SER A 185 10.89 -0.34 9.31
C SER A 185 9.69 0.53 9.67
N ILE A 186 9.46 0.72 10.96
CA ILE A 186 8.38 1.56 11.51
C ILE A 186 8.92 2.96 11.77
N ASN A 187 8.19 3.97 11.31
CA ASN A 187 8.57 5.38 11.37
C ASN A 187 9.96 5.71 10.78
N PRO A 188 10.35 5.16 9.61
CA PRO A 188 11.60 5.57 8.96
C PRO A 188 11.50 7.02 8.50
N THR A 189 12.63 7.71 8.44
CA THR A 189 12.76 8.98 7.73
C THR A 189 12.64 8.73 6.23
N LEU A 190 11.60 9.26 5.61
CA LEU A 190 11.36 9.18 4.17
C LEU A 190 11.36 10.59 3.58
N ASP A 191 12.31 10.84 2.67
CA ASP A 191 12.43 12.13 1.98
C ASP A 191 11.21 12.40 1.10
N ASP A 192 10.82 13.67 1.02
CA ASP A 192 9.68 14.09 0.17
C ASP A 192 9.92 13.82 -1.32
N SER A 193 11.18 13.79 -1.74
CA SER A 193 11.59 13.47 -3.11
C SER A 193 11.19 12.06 -3.56
N LEU A 194 10.92 11.14 -2.62
CA LEU A 194 10.42 9.80 -2.95
C LEU A 194 8.99 9.82 -3.49
N PHE A 195 8.21 10.86 -3.15
CA PHE A 195 6.77 10.95 -3.41
C PHE A 195 6.40 12.01 -4.45
N VAL A 196 7.36 12.42 -5.27
CA VAL A 196 7.14 13.35 -6.38
C VAL A 196 7.96 12.92 -7.60
N HIS A 197 7.50 13.31 -8.78
CA HIS A 197 8.30 13.31 -9.99
C HIS A 197 8.19 14.70 -10.64
N THR A 198 9.32 15.26 -11.06
CA THR A 198 9.47 16.61 -11.61
C THR A 198 10.02 16.56 -13.02
#